data_AF-A0A352HSR8-F1
#
_entry.id   AF-A0A352HSR8-F1
#
_cell.length_a   1.000
_cell.length_b   1.000
_cell.length_c   1.000
_cell.angle_alpha   90.00
_cell.angle_beta   90.00
_cell.angle_gamma   90.00
#
_symmetry.space_group_name_H-M   'P 1'
#
loop_
_entity.id
_entity.type
_entity.pdbx_description
1 polymer ?
#
loop_
_entity_poly.entity_id
_entity_poly.type
_entity_poly.pdbx_seq_one_letter_code
_entity_poly.pdbx_strand_id
1 'polypeptide(L)'
;MKKATKLRVCNRVLVALTVLMLASGLQLEIDGNAGAVPVWLHIMLGVVYATGVVLHVYLHFGWRMTVSKFRKLKSPVTRILAVIWVVTTLTGIVAAMPWIAHGLHTGIGGWHGKIGFAFIIIAAGHTLKRKSYLHRKRA
;
A
#
# COMPACT_ATOMS: atom_id res chain seq x y z
N MET A 1 5.48 -19.72 -14.76
CA MET A 1 4.25 -19.69 -13.93
C MET A 1 3.08 -19.05 -14.68
N LYS A 2 1.87 -19.61 -14.60
CA LYS A 2 0.64 -19.03 -15.17
C LYS A 2 0.30 -17.69 -14.49
N LYS A 3 -0.30 -16.74 -15.23
CA LYS A 3 -0.72 -15.41 -14.72
C LYS A 3 -1.55 -15.49 -13.43
N ALA A 4 -2.50 -16.42 -13.39
CA ALA A 4 -3.35 -16.65 -12.21
C ALA A 4 -2.54 -17.05 -10.96
N THR A 5 -1.47 -17.83 -11.13
CA THR A 5 -0.59 -18.23 -10.02
C THR A 5 0.23 -17.03 -9.52
N LYS A 6 0.78 -16.21 -10.44
CA LYS A 6 1.49 -14.97 -10.07
C LYS A 6 0.58 -14.03 -9.27
N LEU A 7 -0.67 -13.85 -9.73
CA LEU A 7 -1.64 -13.01 -9.05
C LEU A 7 -1.99 -13.53 -7.65
N ARG A 8 -2.14 -14.85 -7.49
CA ARG A 8 -2.43 -15.45 -6.17
C ARG A 8 -1.28 -15.25 -5.18
N VAL A 9 -0.04 -15.46 -5.63
CA VAL A 9 1.16 -15.23 -4.81
C VAL A 9 1.25 -13.76 -4.43
N CYS A 10 1.13 -12.86 -5.42
CA CYS A 10 1.14 -11.41 -5.21
C CYS A 10 0.08 -10.97 -4.19
N ASN A 11 -1.16 -11.48 -4.30
CA ASN A 11 -2.23 -11.15 -3.36
C ASN A 11 -1.93 -11.63 -1.92
N ARG A 12 -1.37 -12.83 -1.74
CA ARG A 12 -1.00 -13.33 -0.41
C ARG A 12 0.12 -12.51 0.22
N VAL A 13 1.15 -12.21 -0.57
CA VAL A 13 2.27 -11.37 -0.15
C VAL A 13 1.77 -9.97 0.21
N LEU A 14 0.89 -9.38 -0.59
CA LEU A 14 0.31 -8.06 -0.29
C LEU A 14 -0.53 -8.04 0.97
N VAL A 15 -1.28 -9.10 1.27
CA VAL A 15 -2.00 -9.20 2.56
C VAL A 15 -1.01 -9.21 3.72
N ALA A 16 0.04 -10.03 3.65
CA ALA A 16 1.09 -10.06 4.69
C ALA A 16 1.78 -8.69 4.85
N LEU A 17 2.18 -8.06 3.74
CA LEU A 17 2.78 -6.72 3.78
C LEU A 17 1.82 -5.65 4.30
N THR A 18 0.52 -5.76 4.04
CA THR A 18 -0.49 -4.83 4.58
C THR A 18 -0.53 -4.90 6.10
N VAL A 19 -0.46 -6.12 6.68
CA VAL A 19 -0.42 -6.32 8.13
C VAL A 19 0.86 -5.73 8.73
N LEU A 20 2.02 -5.98 8.11
CA LEU A 20 3.29 -5.42 8.56
C LEU A 20 3.32 -3.89 8.45
N MET A 21 2.76 -3.31 7.38
CA MET A 21 2.65 -1.87 7.20
C MET A 21 1.76 -1.23 8.26
N LEU A 22 0.64 -1.88 8.59
CA LEU A 22 -0.24 -1.43 9.67
C LEU A 22 0.48 -1.47 11.02
N ALA A 23 1.17 -2.57 11.33
CA ALA A 23 1.88 -2.74 12.59
C ALA A 23 2.99 -1.70 12.75
N SER A 24 3.84 -1.51 11.74
CA SER A 24 4.91 -0.50 11.77
C SER A 24 4.38 0.93 11.82
N GLY A 25 3.31 1.25 11.07
CA GLY A 25 2.69 2.57 11.12
C GLY A 25 2.04 2.87 12.47
N LEU A 26 1.35 1.90 13.05
CA LEU A 26 0.75 2.02 14.38
C LEU A 26 1.82 2.18 15.46
N GLN A 27 2.92 1.44 15.36
CA GLN A 27 4.06 1.60 16.25
C GLN A 27 4.61 3.04 16.19
N LEU A 28 4.83 3.60 15.00
CA LEU A 28 5.34 4.97 14.86
C LEU A 28 4.38 6.02 15.43
N GLU A 29 3.06 5.81 15.30
CA GLU A 29 2.06 6.72 15.86
C GLU A 29 2.02 6.67 17.40
N ILE A 30 2.21 5.49 17.99
CA ILE A 30 2.26 5.31 19.45
C ILE A 30 3.56 5.87 20.03
N ASP A 31 4.69 5.59 19.38
CA ASP A 31 6.01 5.96 19.88
C ASP A 31 6.25 7.48 19.82
N GLY A 32 5.52 8.22 18.97
CA GLY A 32 5.46 9.69 18.89
C GLY A 32 6.74 10.40 18.43
N ASN A 33 7.89 9.93 18.91
CA ASN A 33 9.25 10.30 18.56
C ASN A 33 10.09 9.03 18.40
N ALA A 34 9.62 8.12 17.55
CA ALA A 34 10.26 6.84 17.33
C ALA A 34 11.73 7.01 16.93
N GLY A 35 12.60 6.16 17.50
CA GLY A 35 14.01 6.16 17.15
C GLY A 35 14.26 5.79 15.69
N ALA A 36 15.53 5.88 15.25
CA ALA A 36 15.84 5.74 13.83
C ALA A 36 15.49 4.38 13.22
N VAL A 37 15.64 3.30 14.00
CA VAL A 37 15.40 1.93 13.52
C VAL A 37 13.93 1.71 13.11
N PRO A 38 12.92 1.99 13.97
CA PRO A 38 11.50 1.92 13.58
C PRO A 38 11.17 2.71 12.31
N VAL A 39 11.70 3.93 12.17
CA VAL A 39 11.44 4.79 11.01
C VAL A 39 12.01 4.18 9.74
N TRP A 40 13.27 3.71 9.77
CA TRP A 40 13.89 3.05 8.63
C TRP A 40 13.18 1.76 8.23
N LEU A 41 12.78 0.94 9.22
CA LEU A 41 12.00 -0.28 8.95
C LEU A 41 10.68 0.04 8.25
N HIS A 42 9.97 1.08 8.70
CA HIS A 42 8.73 1.52 8.07
C HIS A 42 8.96 2.03 6.64
N ILE A 43 10.00 2.84 6.40
CA ILE A 43 10.34 3.33 5.05
C ILE A 43 10.65 2.17 4.11
N MET A 44 11.52 1.23 4.51
CA MET A 44 11.90 0.10 3.67
C MET A 44 10.70 -0.80 3.37
N LEU A 45 9.88 -1.08 4.38
CA LEU A 45 8.65 -1.83 4.21
C LEU A 45 7.66 -1.11 3.29
N GLY A 46 7.56 0.22 3.41
CA GLY A 46 6.73 1.08 2.56
C GLY A 46 7.14 0.99 1.08
N VAL A 47 8.44 1.00 0.78
CA VAL A 47 8.97 0.83 -0.58
C VAL A 47 8.61 -0.55 -1.15
N VAL A 48 8.80 -1.62 -0.36
CA VAL A 48 8.44 -2.98 -0.76
C VAL A 48 6.93 -3.09 -1.00
N TYR A 49 6.13 -2.50 -0.12
CA TYR A 49 4.67 -2.50 -0.22
C TYR A 49 4.19 -1.75 -1.47
N ALA A 50 4.69 -0.54 -1.71
CA ALA A 50 4.37 0.25 -2.90
C ALA A 50 4.71 -0.49 -4.19
N THR A 51 5.89 -1.12 -4.23
CA THR A 51 6.31 -1.96 -5.36
C THR A 51 5.36 -3.15 -5.56
N GLY A 52 4.95 -3.80 -4.46
CA GLY A 52 3.95 -4.88 -4.49
C GLY A 52 2.61 -4.44 -5.06
N VAL A 53 2.12 -3.24 -4.70
CA VAL A 53 0.87 -2.68 -5.22
C VAL A 53 0.98 -2.39 -6.72
N VAL A 54 2.09 -1.81 -7.17
CA VAL A 54 2.38 -1.59 -8.60
C VAL A 54 2.36 -2.91 -9.35
N LEU A 55 3.03 -3.95 -8.83
CA LEU A 55 3.04 -5.29 -9.41
C LEU A 55 1.63 -5.89 -9.49
N HIS A 56 0.81 -5.73 -8.44
CA HIS A 56 -0.58 -6.20 -8.42
C HIS A 56 -1.43 -5.54 -9.50
N VAL A 57 -1.35 -4.21 -9.62
CA VAL A 57 -2.06 -3.45 -10.67
C VAL A 57 -1.58 -3.86 -12.06
N TYR A 58 -0.27 -4.01 -12.25
CA TYR A 58 0.32 -4.49 -13.49
C TYR A 58 -0.18 -5.89 -13.86
N LEU A 59 -0.25 -6.83 -12.91
CA LEU A 59 -0.76 -8.17 -13.17
C LEU A 59 -2.25 -8.15 -13.55
N HIS A 60 -3.04 -7.17 -13.10
CA HIS A 60 -4.42 -7.03 -13.52
C HIS A 60 -4.56 -6.41 -14.92
N PHE A 61 -3.90 -5.27 -15.18
CA PHE A 61 -4.19 -4.42 -16.35
C PHE A 61 -3.06 -4.36 -17.39
N GLY A 62 -1.87 -4.85 -17.06
CA GLY A 62 -0.65 -4.64 -17.84
C GLY A 62 -0.21 -3.17 -17.89
N TRP A 63 0.87 -2.88 -18.61
CA TRP A 63 1.38 -1.51 -18.81
C TRP A 63 0.48 -0.64 -19.70
N ARG A 64 -0.51 -1.23 -20.40
CA ARG A 64 -1.45 -0.51 -21.29
C ARG A 64 -2.64 0.11 -20.56
N MET A 65 -2.50 0.39 -19.27
CA MET A 65 -3.53 1.05 -18.47
C MET A 65 -3.46 2.57 -18.68
N THR A 66 -4.21 3.05 -19.68
CA THR A 66 -4.38 4.49 -19.92
C THR A 66 -5.30 5.11 -18.85
N VAL A 67 -5.16 6.40 -18.58
CA VAL A 67 -6.07 7.21 -17.74
C VAL A 67 -7.54 7.02 -18.13
N SER A 68 -7.84 6.88 -19.43
CA SER A 68 -9.19 6.61 -19.94
C SER A 68 -9.76 5.26 -19.49
N LYS A 69 -8.93 4.22 -19.36
CA LYS A 69 -9.34 2.91 -18.85
C LYS A 69 -9.51 2.92 -17.33
N PHE A 70 -8.69 3.70 -16.63
CA PHE A 70 -8.81 3.90 -15.18
C PHE A 70 -10.15 4.58 -14.83
N ARG A 71 -10.58 5.58 -15.60
CA ARG A 71 -11.92 6.21 -15.44
C ARG A 71 -13.08 5.24 -15.68
N LYS A 72 -12.87 4.19 -16.47
CA LYS A 72 -13.87 3.15 -16.78
C LYS A 72 -13.84 1.95 -15.83
N LEU A 73 -13.08 2.00 -14.73
CA LEU A 73 -13.09 0.96 -13.71
C LEU A 73 -14.51 0.81 -13.13
N LYS A 74 -15.10 -0.38 -13.29
CA LYS A 74 -16.46 -0.69 -12.81
C LYS A 74 -16.63 -0.59 -11.29
N SER A 75 -15.55 -0.70 -10.53
CA SER A 75 -15.59 -0.64 -9.06
C SER A 75 -15.17 0.74 -8.57
N PRO A 76 -16.09 1.54 -7.98
CA PRO A 76 -15.74 2.83 -7.40
C PRO A 76 -14.73 2.66 -6.25
N VAL A 77 -14.82 1.57 -5.48
CA VAL A 77 -13.87 1.24 -4.41
C VAL A 77 -12.45 1.10 -4.94
N THR A 78 -12.23 0.36 -6.03
CA THR A 78 -10.88 0.22 -6.61
C THR A 78 -10.31 1.56 -7.08
N ARG A 79 -11.17 2.44 -7.62
CA ARG A 79 -10.74 3.77 -8.05
C ARG A 79 -10.35 4.65 -6.86
N ILE A 80 -11.17 4.68 -5.81
CA ILE A 80 -10.87 5.41 -4.56
C ILE A 80 -9.57 4.88 -3.95
N LEU A 81 -9.43 3.56 -3.85
CA LEU A 81 -8.27 2.90 -3.27
C LEU A 81 -6.98 3.29 -4.02
N ALA A 82 -7.01 3.35 -5.35
CA ALA A 82 -5.88 3.77 -6.15
C ALA A 82 -5.53 5.27 -5.96
N VAL A 83 -6.53 6.15 -5.84
CA VAL A 83 -6.28 7.57 -5.54
C VAL A 83 -5.65 7.74 -4.16
N ILE A 84 -6.22 7.12 -3.13
CA ILE A 84 -5.69 7.21 -1.77
C ILE A 84 -4.28 6.60 -1.73
N TRP A 85 -4.03 5.48 -2.40
CA TRP A 85 -2.69 4.89 -2.49
C TRP A 85 -1.66 5.86 -3.06
N VAL A 86 -1.98 6.58 -4.14
CA VAL A 86 -1.09 7.60 -4.71
C VAL A 86 -0.82 8.71 -3.68
N VAL A 87 -1.87 9.24 -3.05
CA VAL A 87 -1.73 10.30 -2.04
C VAL A 87 -0.88 9.82 -0.86
N THR A 88 -1.14 8.64 -0.29
CA THR A 88 -0.35 8.05 0.79
C THR A 88 1.11 7.87 0.40
N THR A 89 1.38 7.40 -0.81
CA THR A 89 2.75 7.20 -1.29
C THR A 89 3.49 8.53 -1.43
N LEU A 90 2.85 9.54 -2.02
CA LEU A 90 3.44 10.87 -2.18
C LEU A 90 3.71 11.56 -0.84
N THR A 91 2.76 11.52 0.10
CA THR A 91 2.98 12.09 1.43
C THR A 91 4.08 11.35 2.19
N GLY A 92 4.21 10.03 1.99
CA GLY A 92 5.29 9.22 2.57
C GLY A 92 6.66 9.60 2.02
N ILE A 93 6.78 9.81 0.70
CA ILE A 93 8.02 10.28 0.06
C ILE A 93 8.40 11.66 0.61
N VAL A 94 7.44 12.59 0.67
CA VAL A 94 7.68 13.94 1.20
C VAL A 94 8.07 13.91 2.68
N ALA A 95 7.48 13.02 3.48
CA ALA A 95 7.87 12.82 4.88
C ALA A 95 9.27 12.21 5.03
N ALA A 96 9.67 11.32 4.12
CA ALA A 96 10.96 10.65 4.16
C ALA A 96 12.13 11.58 3.78
N MET A 97 11.94 12.57 2.90
CA MET A 97 13.00 13.48 2.47
C MET A 97 13.73 14.20 3.63
N PRO A 98 13.06 14.94 4.53
CA PRO A 98 13.72 15.62 5.66
C PRO A 98 14.32 14.63 6.67
N TRP A 99 13.72 13.44 6.81
CA TRP A 99 14.27 12.37 7.64
C TRP A 99 15.60 11.85 7.07
N ILE A 100 15.66 11.59 5.77
CA ILE A 100 16.87 11.10 5.09
C ILE A 100 17.97 12.15 5.12
N ALA A 101 17.62 13.43 4.94
CA ALA A 101 18.60 14.52 4.88
C ALA A 101 19.16 14.88 6.27
N HIS A 102 18.31 14.92 7.30
CA HIS A 102 18.63 15.55 8.58
C HIS A 102 18.11 14.81 9.82
N GLY A 103 17.45 13.66 9.67
CA GLY A 103 16.83 12.94 10.79
C GLY A 103 15.63 13.67 11.41
N LEU A 104 14.99 14.56 10.66
CA LEU A 104 13.91 15.41 11.18
C LEU A 104 12.52 14.82 10.89
N HIS A 105 11.67 14.82 11.91
CA HIS A 105 10.23 14.60 11.75
C HIS A 105 9.54 15.90 11.34
N THR A 106 8.51 15.78 10.49
CA THR A 106 7.70 16.93 10.06
C THR A 106 6.22 16.59 10.16
N GLY A 107 5.38 17.61 10.25
CA GLY A 107 3.92 17.43 10.37
C GLY A 107 3.29 16.63 9.21
N ILE A 108 3.96 16.56 8.05
CA ILE A 108 3.48 15.75 6.92
C ILE A 108 3.50 14.24 7.23
N GLY A 109 4.38 13.78 8.14
CA GLY A 109 4.41 12.39 8.61
C GLY A 109 3.12 12.00 9.34
N GLY A 110 2.60 12.89 10.20
CA GLY A 110 1.33 12.66 10.88
C GLY A 110 0.13 12.64 9.91
N TRP A 111 0.14 13.51 8.89
CA TRP A 111 -0.85 13.45 7.81
C TRP A 111 -0.74 12.15 7.00
N HIS A 112 0.48 11.71 6.68
CA HIS A 112 0.72 10.44 6.02
C HIS A 112 0.12 9.27 6.81
N GLY A 113 0.34 9.21 8.13
CA GLY A 113 -0.21 8.18 9.00
C GLY A 113 -1.74 8.08 8.92
N LYS A 114 -2.45 9.21 9.07
CA LYS A 114 -3.92 9.27 8.99
C LYS A 114 -4.47 8.80 7.65
N ILE A 115 -3.88 9.27 6.55
CA ILE A 115 -4.29 8.87 5.19
C ILE A 115 -3.95 7.38 4.96
N GLY A 116 -2.81 6.91 5.45
CA GLY A 116 -2.38 5.52 5.40
C GLY A 116 -3.31 4.57 6.15
N PHE A 117 -3.79 4.93 7.35
CA PHE A 117 -4.78 4.13 8.06
C PHE A 117 -6.11 4.05 7.30
N ALA A 118 -6.59 5.18 6.75
CA ALA A 118 -7.78 5.19 5.91
C ALA A 118 -7.60 4.27 4.68
N PHE A 119 -6.44 4.31 4.04
CA PHE A 119 -6.10 3.41 2.93
C PHE A 119 -6.19 1.93 3.34
N ILE A 120 -5.57 1.55 4.46
CA ILE A 120 -5.52 0.16 4.94
C ILE A 120 -6.92 -0.35 5.29
N ILE A 121 -7.77 0.47 5.92
CA ILE A 121 -9.16 0.10 6.24
C ILE A 121 -9.94 -0.24 4.96
N ILE A 122 -9.84 0.62 3.94
CA ILE A 122 -10.54 0.40 2.66
C ILE A 122 -9.94 -0.80 1.91
N ALA A 123 -8.61 -0.97 1.94
CA ALA A 123 -7.91 -2.10 1.35
C ALA A 123 -8.33 -3.43 1.99
N ALA A 124 -8.50 -3.46 3.32
CA ALA A 124 -9.02 -4.61 4.04
C ALA A 124 -10.44 -4.94 3.56
N GLY A 125 -11.36 -3.96 3.54
CA GLY A 125 -12.72 -4.16 3.02
C GLY A 125 -12.76 -4.68 1.58
N HIS A 126 -11.90 -4.13 0.71
CA HIS A 126 -11.72 -4.62 -0.66
C HIS A 126 -11.29 -6.10 -0.70
N THR A 127 -10.30 -6.46 0.11
CA THR A 127 -9.75 -7.82 0.21
C THR A 127 -10.79 -8.80 0.74
N LEU A 128 -11.52 -8.42 1.80
CA LEU A 128 -12.56 -9.24 2.42
C LEU A 128 -13.68 -9.56 1.42
N LYS A 129 -14.09 -8.58 0.59
CA LYS A 129 -15.09 -8.78 -0.48
C LYS A 129 -14.59 -9.68 -1.63
N ARG A 130 -13.28 -9.91 -1.73
CA ARG A 130 -12.63 -10.68 -2.81
C ARG A 130 -11.97 -11.98 -2.31
N LYS A 131 -12.25 -12.43 -1.08
CA LYS A 131 -11.68 -13.64 -0.46
C LYS A 131 -11.74 -14.89 -1.34
N SER A 132 -12.80 -15.07 -2.14
CA SER A 132 -12.92 -16.22 -3.05
C SER A 132 -11.76 -16.30 -4.07
N TYR A 133 -11.14 -15.18 -4.43
CA TYR A 133 -9.99 -15.14 -5.35
C TYR A 133 -8.64 -15.44 -4.67
N LEU A 134 -8.56 -15.32 -3.34
CA LEU A 134 -7.41 -15.76 -2.54
C LEU A 134 -7.38 -17.29 -2.35
N HIS A 135 -8.57 -17.91 -2.32
CA HIS A 135 -8.76 -19.33 -2.00
C HIS A 135 -9.21 -20.23 -3.16
N ARG A 136 -9.50 -19.70 -4.36
CA ARG A 136 -9.95 -20.54 -5.49
C ARG A 136 -8.92 -21.64 -5.80
N LYS A 137 -9.27 -22.91 -5.54
CA LYS A 137 -8.44 -24.10 -5.84
C LYS A 137 -8.15 -24.17 -7.35
N ARG A 138 -7.04 -24.83 -7.73
CA ARG A 138 -6.75 -25.14 -9.14
C ARG A 138 -7.95 -25.93 -9.67
N ALA A 139 -8.66 -25.38 -10.66
CA ALA A 139 -9.38 -26.21 -11.61
C ALA A 139 -8.35 -26.72 -12.62
#